data_AF-A0A519EQF5-F1
#
_entry.id   AF-A0A519EQF5-F1
#
_cell.length_a   1.000
_cell.length_b   1.000
_cell.length_c   1.000
_cell.angle_alpha   90.00
_cell.angle_beta   90.00
_cell.angle_gamma   90.00
#
_symmetry.space_group_name_H-M   'P 1'
#
loop_
_entity.id
_entity.type
_entity.pdbx_description
1 polymer ?
#
loop_
_entity_poly.entity_id
_entity_poly.type
_entity_poly.pdbx_seq_one_letter_code
_entity_poly.pdbx_strand_id
1 'polypeptide(L)'
;LLIRGDYVVSDATLNRFFSFHVIAVPLVLLGLVVAHLIALHEVGSNNPDGIEIKANRGPDGHPVDGIPSHPYYTVHDIFGVVVFLTIFSAVIFFAPEMGGYFLEYNNFIPADSLKTPNHIAPVWYFTPFYSMLRAITSEMMYALIACVVAGAVFGVWKARLPSIFKGAIVVAAVVVCALMLSIDAKFWGVVVMGGAVIILFFLPWLDHSPVRSIRYRPSWNKILYGVFVVNFIVLAYLGVQPPSPLGERVSQIGTLFYFGFFLLMPWWSRLGEFKPVPDRVTFAAH
;
A
#
# COMPACT_ATOMS: atom_id res chain seq x y z
N LEU A 1 11.34 0.02 -26.77
CA LEU A 1 11.37 -1.10 -27.73
C LEU A 1 10.84 -2.39 -27.12
N LEU A 2 11.42 -2.93 -26.04
CA LEU A 2 10.99 -4.23 -25.50
C LEU A 2 9.50 -4.31 -25.09
N ILE A 3 9.02 -3.35 -24.29
CA ILE A 3 7.61 -3.32 -23.83
C ILE A 3 6.66 -2.84 -24.92
N ARG A 4 6.99 -1.72 -25.58
CA ARG A 4 6.17 -1.11 -26.63
C ARG A 4 6.10 -1.93 -27.91
N GLY A 5 7.11 -2.73 -28.21
CA GLY A 5 7.22 -3.47 -29.48
C GLY A 5 7.58 -2.60 -30.70
N ASP A 6 7.59 -1.27 -30.53
CA ASP A 6 7.83 -0.28 -31.59
C ASP A 6 8.43 1.02 -31.00
N TYR A 7 8.68 2.03 -31.84
CA TYR A 7 9.17 3.35 -31.46
C TYR A 7 8.14 4.21 -30.73
N VAL A 8 6.86 4.00 -31.03
CA VAL A 8 5.71 4.66 -30.38
C VAL A 8 4.79 3.61 -29.74
N VAL A 9 3.77 4.07 -29.01
CA VAL A 9 2.69 3.17 -28.58
C VAL A 9 1.81 2.90 -29.79
N SER A 10 1.77 1.64 -30.23
CA SER A 10 1.11 1.23 -31.47
C SER A 10 0.34 -0.08 -31.27
N ASP A 11 -0.23 -0.62 -32.36
CA ASP A 11 -0.93 -1.90 -32.37
C ASP A 11 -0.09 -3.06 -31.81
N ALA A 12 1.23 -3.02 -32.00
CA ALA A 12 2.15 -3.97 -31.40
C ALA A 12 2.13 -3.91 -29.86
N THR A 13 2.00 -2.71 -29.27
CA THR A 13 1.83 -2.55 -27.81
C THR A 13 0.48 -3.10 -27.37
N LEU A 14 -0.60 -2.76 -28.09
CA LEU A 14 -1.96 -3.15 -27.75
C LEU A 14 -2.14 -4.67 -27.73
N ASN A 15 -1.70 -5.37 -28.77
CA ASN A 15 -1.82 -6.83 -28.87
C ASN A 15 -1.07 -7.57 -27.75
N ARG A 16 0.10 -7.06 -27.35
CA ARG A 16 0.86 -7.61 -26.22
C ARG A 16 0.11 -7.42 -24.90
N PHE A 17 -0.42 -6.22 -24.68
CA PHE A 17 -1.17 -5.92 -23.47
C PHE A 17 -2.48 -6.72 -23.41
N PHE A 18 -3.14 -6.93 -24.54
CA PHE A 18 -4.29 -7.83 -24.64
C PHE A 18 -3.92 -9.27 -24.22
N SER A 19 -2.83 -9.81 -24.75
CA SER A 19 -2.35 -11.16 -24.36
C SER A 19 -2.02 -11.26 -22.87
N PHE A 20 -1.34 -10.25 -22.30
CA PHE A 20 -1.04 -10.22 -20.87
C PHE A 20 -2.31 -10.08 -20.03
N HIS A 21 -3.25 -9.23 -20.44
CA HIS A 21 -4.46 -8.93 -19.68
C HIS A 21 -5.47 -10.07 -19.70
N VAL A 22 -5.66 -10.75 -20.83
CA VAL A 22 -6.66 -11.81 -20.98
C VAL A 22 -6.16 -13.16 -20.49
N ILE A 23 -4.87 -13.46 -20.71
CA ILE A 23 -4.33 -14.80 -20.45
C ILE A 23 -3.35 -14.76 -19.28
N ALA A 24 -2.21 -14.09 -19.43
CA ALA A 24 -1.08 -14.29 -18.53
C ALA A 24 -1.37 -13.84 -17.09
N VAL A 25 -1.84 -12.59 -16.91
CA VAL A 25 -2.05 -12.00 -15.58
C VAL A 25 -3.20 -12.70 -14.84
N PRO A 26 -4.40 -12.94 -15.43
CA PRO A 26 -5.47 -13.65 -14.73
C PRO A 26 -5.09 -15.07 -14.30
N LEU A 27 -4.36 -15.82 -15.13
CA LEU A 27 -3.91 -17.17 -14.78
C LEU A 27 -2.87 -17.16 -13.65
N VAL A 28 -1.93 -16.21 -13.68
CA VAL A 28 -0.98 -16.02 -12.56
C VAL A 28 -1.73 -15.66 -11.29
N LEU A 29 -2.72 -14.75 -11.36
CA LEU A 29 -3.53 -14.38 -10.21
C LEU A 29 -4.32 -15.56 -9.64
N LEU A 30 -4.88 -16.43 -10.49
CA LEU A 30 -5.54 -17.66 -10.03
C LEU A 30 -4.57 -18.55 -9.24
N GLY A 31 -3.37 -18.77 -9.77
CA GLY A 31 -2.32 -19.53 -9.07
C GLY A 31 -1.93 -18.89 -7.73
N LEU A 32 -1.79 -17.56 -7.69
CA LEU A 32 -1.51 -16.82 -6.46
C LEU A 32 -2.66 -16.88 -5.45
N VAL A 33 -3.92 -16.88 -5.89
CA VAL A 33 -5.10 -17.06 -5.02
C VAL A 33 -5.09 -18.46 -4.39
N VAL A 34 -4.80 -19.51 -5.17
CA VAL A 34 -4.69 -20.87 -4.62
C VAL A 34 -3.54 -20.96 -3.62
N ALA A 35 -2.36 -20.41 -3.95
CA ALA A 35 -1.23 -20.37 -3.03
C ALA A 35 -1.56 -19.60 -1.75
N HIS A 36 -2.28 -18.48 -1.87
CA HIS A 36 -2.73 -17.67 -0.74
C HIS A 36 -3.70 -18.45 0.16
N LEU A 37 -4.67 -19.16 -0.41
CA LEU A 37 -5.62 -20.01 0.34
C LEU A 37 -4.91 -21.16 1.06
N ILE A 38 -3.93 -21.81 0.42
CA ILE A 38 -3.13 -22.86 1.05
C ILE A 38 -2.35 -22.29 2.24
N ALA A 39 -1.65 -21.17 2.06
CA ALA A 39 -0.91 -20.52 3.13
C ALA A 39 -1.83 -20.13 4.30
N LEU A 40 -3.02 -19.58 4.01
CA LEU A 40 -4.02 -19.25 5.01
C LEU A 40 -4.56 -20.50 5.73
N HIS A 41 -4.73 -21.62 5.03
CA HIS A 41 -5.15 -22.87 5.64
C HIS A 41 -4.09 -23.47 6.58
N GLU A 42 -2.81 -23.30 6.28
CA GLU A 42 -1.71 -23.75 7.15
C GLU A 42 -1.65 -22.94 8.44
N VAL A 43 -1.61 -21.60 8.36
CA VAL A 43 -1.46 -20.73 9.54
C VAL A 43 -2.79 -20.47 10.27
N GLY A 44 -3.91 -20.49 9.55
CA GLY A 44 -5.24 -20.14 10.06
C GLY A 44 -5.54 -18.64 9.99
N SER A 45 -6.82 -18.30 9.98
CA SER A 45 -7.26 -16.89 10.00
C SER A 45 -6.95 -16.23 11.34
N ASN A 46 -6.50 -14.97 11.26
CA ASN A 46 -6.36 -14.14 12.45
C ASN A 46 -7.75 -13.66 12.95
N ASN A 47 -7.83 -13.19 14.18
CA ASN A 47 -9.06 -12.67 14.79
C ASN A 47 -8.85 -11.25 15.35
N PRO A 48 -9.94 -10.54 15.70
CA PRO A 48 -9.83 -9.17 16.18
C PRO A 48 -8.99 -8.98 17.44
N ASP A 49 -8.73 -10.04 18.20
CA ASP A 49 -7.90 -10.00 19.41
C ASP A 49 -6.45 -10.41 19.13
N GLY A 50 -6.16 -10.99 17.97
CA GLY A 50 -4.81 -11.35 17.55
C GLY A 50 -4.27 -12.63 18.19
N ILE A 51 -5.15 -13.47 18.75
CA ILE A 51 -4.81 -14.68 19.52
C ILE A 51 -4.74 -15.90 18.59
N GLU A 52 -3.74 -16.76 18.75
CA GLU A 52 -3.57 -17.97 17.92
C GLU A 52 -4.46 -19.12 18.42
N ILE A 53 -5.60 -19.34 17.78
CA ILE A 53 -6.56 -20.36 18.21
C ILE A 53 -6.07 -21.80 17.95
N LYS A 54 -5.23 -22.02 16.93
CA LYS A 54 -4.74 -23.37 16.58
C LYS A 54 -3.79 -23.98 17.62
N ALA A 55 -3.21 -23.13 18.47
CA ALA A 55 -2.31 -23.55 19.56
C ALA A 55 -3.09 -24.12 20.75
N ASN A 56 -4.34 -23.69 20.96
CA ASN A 56 -5.18 -24.14 22.07
C ASN A 56 -6.27 -25.09 21.58
N ARG A 57 -6.00 -26.40 21.64
CA ARG A 57 -6.90 -27.45 21.14
C ARG A 57 -7.61 -28.15 22.30
N GLY A 58 -8.89 -28.45 22.07
CA GLY A 58 -9.69 -29.25 22.98
C GLY A 58 -9.35 -30.73 22.94
N PRO A 59 -10.00 -31.55 23.78
CA PRO A 59 -9.85 -33.01 23.80
C PRO A 59 -10.20 -33.69 22.46
N ASP A 60 -10.98 -33.02 21.62
CA ASP A 60 -11.40 -33.42 20.27
C ASP A 60 -10.37 -33.10 19.18
N GLY A 61 -9.26 -32.45 19.53
CA GLY A 61 -8.20 -32.05 18.59
C GLY A 61 -8.53 -30.79 17.78
N HIS A 62 -9.67 -30.15 18.04
CA HIS A 62 -10.09 -28.92 17.38
C HIS A 62 -9.76 -27.67 18.23
N PRO A 63 -9.54 -26.50 17.61
CA PRO A 63 -9.37 -25.24 18.35
C PRO A 63 -10.58 -24.95 19.24
N VAL A 64 -10.35 -24.70 20.54
CA VAL A 64 -11.44 -24.45 21.50
C VAL A 64 -12.25 -23.19 21.16
N ASP A 65 -11.58 -22.18 20.59
CA ASP A 65 -12.16 -20.91 20.17
C ASP A 65 -12.55 -20.88 18.67
N GLY A 66 -12.50 -22.03 18.00
CA GLY A 66 -12.83 -22.16 16.58
C GLY A 66 -14.24 -22.71 16.36
N ILE A 67 -14.91 -22.24 15.30
CA ILE A 67 -16.14 -22.85 14.79
C ILE A 67 -15.92 -23.34 13.35
N PRO A 68 -16.65 -24.37 12.89
CA PRO A 68 -16.57 -24.81 11.49
C PRO A 68 -16.89 -23.67 10.51
N SER A 69 -16.14 -23.61 9.39
CA SER A 69 -16.40 -22.61 8.35
C SER A 69 -17.79 -22.74 7.75
N HIS A 70 -18.25 -23.97 7.53
CA HIS A 70 -19.59 -24.26 7.05
C HIS A 70 -20.44 -24.85 8.18
N PRO A 71 -21.67 -24.37 8.41
CA PRO A 71 -22.37 -23.35 7.63
C PRO A 71 -22.12 -21.90 8.07
N TYR A 72 -21.54 -21.69 9.26
CA TYR A 72 -21.54 -20.38 9.94
C TYR A 72 -20.94 -19.24 9.10
N TYR A 73 -19.68 -19.38 8.69
CA TYR A 73 -19.01 -18.35 7.87
C TYR A 73 -19.54 -18.36 6.44
N THR A 74 -19.93 -19.51 5.87
CA THR A 74 -20.52 -19.55 4.53
C THR A 74 -21.81 -18.72 4.45
N VAL A 75 -22.73 -18.85 5.40
CA VAL A 75 -23.98 -18.08 5.41
C VAL A 75 -23.71 -16.59 5.68
N HIS A 76 -22.83 -16.29 6.64
CA HIS A 76 -22.40 -14.92 6.92
C HIS A 76 -21.81 -14.23 5.69
N ASP A 77 -20.90 -14.91 4.99
CA ASP A 77 -20.20 -14.35 3.83
C ASP A 77 -21.13 -14.20 2.64
N ILE A 78 -22.07 -15.14 2.42
CA ILE A 78 -23.11 -15.02 1.38
C ILE A 78 -23.96 -13.76 1.62
N PHE A 79 -24.33 -13.46 2.87
CA PHE A 79 -25.06 -12.22 3.17
C PHE A 79 -24.25 -10.99 2.75
N GLY A 80 -22.97 -10.93 3.12
CA GLY A 80 -22.06 -9.85 2.70
C GLY A 80 -21.93 -9.74 1.17
N VAL A 81 -21.80 -10.86 0.47
CA VAL A 81 -21.74 -10.93 -1.00
C VAL A 81 -23.04 -10.41 -1.63
N VAL A 82 -24.20 -10.79 -1.10
CA VAL A 82 -25.49 -10.32 -1.62
C VAL A 82 -25.63 -8.81 -1.45
N VAL A 83 -25.26 -8.26 -0.28
CA VAL A 83 -25.27 -6.81 -0.05
C VAL A 83 -24.31 -6.09 -1.00
N PHE A 84 -23.08 -6.60 -1.14
CA PHE A 84 -22.09 -6.05 -2.07
C PHE A 84 -22.60 -6.06 -3.52
N LEU A 85 -23.11 -7.20 -4.00
CA LEU A 85 -23.63 -7.34 -5.36
C LEU A 85 -24.87 -6.46 -5.61
N THR A 86 -25.68 -6.22 -4.58
CA THR A 86 -26.81 -5.28 -4.67
C THR A 86 -26.31 -3.86 -4.92
N ILE A 87 -25.34 -3.37 -4.13
CA ILE A 87 -24.75 -2.04 -4.30
C ILE A 87 -24.00 -1.94 -5.64
N PHE A 88 -23.19 -2.95 -5.96
CA PHE A 88 -22.45 -3.03 -7.22
C PHE A 88 -23.37 -2.96 -8.44
N SER A 89 -24.46 -3.74 -8.43
CA SER A 89 -25.47 -3.71 -9.48
C SER A 89 -26.15 -2.33 -9.54
N ALA A 90 -26.48 -1.73 -8.40
CA ALA A 90 -27.05 -0.39 -8.38
C ALA A 90 -26.12 0.64 -9.05
N VAL A 91 -24.81 0.56 -8.82
CA VAL A 91 -23.84 1.42 -9.50
C VAL A 91 -23.82 1.14 -11.01
N ILE A 92 -23.70 -0.13 -11.43
CA ILE A 92 -23.67 -0.49 -12.85
C ILE A 92 -24.92 0.00 -13.60
N PHE A 93 -26.10 -0.22 -13.03
CA PHE A 93 -27.36 0.05 -13.72
C PHE A 93 -27.82 1.51 -13.61
N PHE A 94 -27.52 2.21 -12.50
CA PHE A 94 -28.04 3.55 -12.25
C PHE A 94 -26.99 4.67 -12.26
N ALA A 95 -25.71 4.38 -12.05
CA ALA A 95 -24.65 5.40 -12.01
C ALA A 95 -23.28 4.88 -12.48
N PRO A 96 -23.15 4.28 -13.69
CA PRO A 96 -21.94 3.58 -14.10
C PRO A 96 -20.71 4.49 -14.25
N GLU A 97 -20.92 5.78 -14.54
CA GLU A 97 -19.84 6.76 -14.66
C GLU A 97 -19.30 7.20 -13.29
N MET A 98 -20.14 7.16 -12.25
CA MET A 98 -19.87 7.73 -10.92
C MET A 98 -19.28 9.14 -10.98
N GLY A 99 -19.83 10.02 -11.84
CA GLY A 99 -19.31 11.39 -12.00
C GLY A 99 -17.92 11.45 -12.65
N GLY A 100 -17.54 10.44 -13.44
CA GLY A 100 -16.27 10.36 -14.15
C GLY A 100 -15.17 9.62 -13.41
N TYR A 101 -15.42 9.14 -12.17
CA TYR A 101 -14.44 8.37 -11.40
C TYR A 101 -14.32 6.92 -11.90
N PHE A 102 -15.41 6.32 -12.39
CA PHE A 102 -15.40 4.92 -12.85
C PHE A 102 -15.22 4.83 -14.35
N LEU A 103 -15.96 5.64 -15.11
CA LEU A 103 -15.81 5.79 -16.55
C LEU A 103 -15.37 7.22 -16.86
N GLU A 104 -14.08 7.40 -17.12
CA GLU A 104 -13.50 8.70 -17.42
C GLU A 104 -13.97 9.18 -18.80
N TYR A 105 -14.49 10.41 -18.87
CA TYR A 105 -15.03 10.98 -20.12
C TYR A 105 -14.01 10.95 -21.28
N ASN A 106 -12.72 11.17 -20.98
CA ASN A 106 -11.66 11.16 -21.99
C ASN A 106 -11.51 9.81 -22.70
N ASN A 107 -11.91 8.70 -22.08
CA ASN A 107 -11.80 7.35 -22.65
C ASN A 107 -12.94 7.00 -23.61
N PHE A 108 -13.94 7.88 -23.78
CA PHE A 108 -14.94 7.76 -24.84
C PHE A 108 -14.48 8.37 -26.17
N ILE A 109 -13.34 9.06 -26.18
CA ILE A 109 -12.75 9.65 -27.38
C ILE A 109 -11.66 8.68 -27.89
N PRO A 110 -11.66 8.31 -29.19
CA PRO A 110 -10.59 7.50 -29.76
C PRO A 110 -9.20 8.12 -29.52
N ALA A 111 -8.21 7.28 -29.26
CA ALA A 111 -6.86 7.72 -28.96
C ALA A 111 -6.23 8.53 -30.10
N ASP A 112 -5.66 9.69 -29.78
CA ASP A 112 -4.90 10.54 -30.70
C ASP A 112 -3.46 10.71 -30.19
N SER A 113 -2.50 10.20 -30.95
CA SER A 113 -1.07 10.26 -30.60
C SER A 113 -0.48 11.68 -30.60
N LEU A 114 -1.14 12.63 -31.25
CA LEU A 114 -0.67 14.01 -31.40
C LEU A 114 -1.32 14.97 -30.39
N LYS A 115 -2.31 14.50 -29.60
CA LYS A 115 -3.07 15.34 -28.69
C LYS A 115 -3.30 14.67 -27.34
N THR A 116 -2.73 15.26 -26.30
CA THR A 116 -3.05 14.90 -24.91
C THR A 116 -4.21 15.76 -24.40
N PRO A 117 -5.24 15.18 -23.73
CA PRO A 117 -6.30 15.96 -23.09
C PRO A 117 -5.76 16.94 -22.04
N ASN A 118 -6.42 18.09 -21.88
CA ASN A 118 -6.00 19.14 -20.94
C ASN A 118 -6.01 18.68 -19.47
N HIS A 119 -6.95 17.79 -19.12
CA HIS A 119 -7.02 17.17 -17.80
C HIS A 119 -6.96 15.66 -17.97
N ILE A 120 -5.81 15.07 -17.63
CA ILE A 120 -5.58 13.63 -17.64
C ILE A 120 -5.17 13.20 -16.23
N ALA A 121 -5.99 12.34 -15.63
CA ALA A 121 -5.72 11.73 -14.34
C ALA A 121 -5.73 10.20 -14.51
N PRO A 122 -5.00 9.45 -13.69
CA PRO A 122 -5.16 8.00 -13.63
C PRO A 122 -6.50 7.62 -13.00
N VAL A 123 -6.89 6.36 -13.21
CA VAL A 123 -7.95 5.69 -12.46
C VAL A 123 -7.78 5.88 -10.95
N TRP A 124 -8.89 6.12 -10.26
CA TRP A 124 -8.94 6.59 -8.87
C TRP A 124 -8.15 5.73 -7.86
N TYR A 125 -8.03 4.42 -8.10
CA TYR A 125 -7.27 3.52 -7.22
C TYR A 125 -5.74 3.61 -7.40
N PHE A 126 -5.25 4.32 -8.43
CA PHE A 126 -3.83 4.62 -8.61
C PHE A 126 -3.44 6.05 -8.20
N THR A 127 -4.41 6.92 -7.94
CA THR A 127 -4.15 8.33 -7.68
C THR A 127 -3.33 8.64 -6.42
N PRO A 128 -3.38 7.87 -5.31
CA PRO A 128 -2.50 8.12 -4.17
C PRO A 128 -1.02 7.98 -4.56
N PHE A 129 -0.69 6.94 -5.33
CA PHE A 129 0.68 6.66 -5.77
C PHE A 129 1.12 7.64 -6.85
N TYR A 130 0.23 8.00 -7.76
CA TYR A 130 0.48 9.03 -8.76
C TYR A 130 0.74 10.40 -8.11
N SER A 131 -0.01 10.76 -7.06
CA SER A 131 0.20 11.98 -6.28
C SER A 131 1.60 12.02 -5.65
N MET A 132 2.08 10.90 -5.12
CA MET A 132 3.45 10.76 -4.61
C MET A 132 4.50 10.85 -5.72
N LEU A 133 4.25 10.29 -6.91
CA LEU A 133 5.16 10.40 -8.06
C LEU A 133 5.41 11.87 -8.44
N ARG A 134 4.32 12.63 -8.62
CA ARG A 134 4.39 14.04 -9.04
C ARG A 134 4.84 14.99 -7.93
N ALA A 135 4.75 14.56 -6.66
CA ALA A 135 5.28 15.33 -5.54
C ALA A 135 6.81 15.44 -5.58
N ILE A 136 7.49 14.53 -6.30
CA ILE A 136 8.95 14.52 -6.44
C ILE A 136 9.40 15.52 -7.51
N THR A 137 9.55 16.76 -7.08
CA THR A 137 10.13 17.86 -7.86
C THR A 137 11.60 18.05 -7.54
N SER A 138 12.30 18.86 -8.33
CA SER A 138 13.73 19.16 -8.08
C SER A 138 13.96 19.78 -6.68
N GLU A 139 12.99 20.53 -6.15
CA GLU A 139 13.06 21.05 -4.79
C GLU A 139 12.90 19.93 -3.75
N MET A 140 11.90 19.07 -3.94
CA MET A 140 11.63 17.93 -3.04
C MET A 140 12.83 16.98 -2.93
N MET A 141 13.63 16.86 -3.98
CA MET A 141 14.87 16.07 -3.96
C MET A 141 15.84 16.51 -2.87
N TYR A 142 15.96 17.81 -2.59
CA TYR A 142 16.82 18.29 -1.49
C TYR A 142 16.28 17.84 -0.13
N ALA A 143 14.96 17.85 0.06
CA ALA A 143 14.35 17.34 1.28
C ALA A 143 14.59 15.83 1.43
N LEU A 144 14.46 15.05 0.36
CA LEU A 144 14.76 13.61 0.39
C LEU A 144 16.25 13.33 0.65
N ILE A 145 17.16 14.10 0.07
CA ILE A 145 18.60 14.00 0.37
C ILE A 145 18.85 14.28 1.85
N ALA A 146 18.22 15.32 2.41
CA ALA A 146 18.32 15.61 3.83
C ALA A 146 17.79 14.45 4.69
N CYS A 147 16.69 13.79 4.30
CA CYS A 147 16.20 12.58 4.96
C CYS A 147 17.19 11.41 4.88
N VAL A 148 17.85 11.18 3.72
CA VAL A 148 18.88 10.14 3.57
C VAL A 148 20.08 10.42 4.46
N VAL A 149 20.58 11.65 4.47
CA VAL A 149 21.69 12.07 5.33
C VAL A 149 21.32 11.92 6.80
N ALA A 150 20.14 12.41 7.21
CA ALA A 150 19.66 12.29 8.59
C ALA A 150 19.52 10.82 9.01
N GLY A 151 18.97 9.96 8.14
CA GLY A 151 18.84 8.53 8.37
C GLY A 151 20.20 7.83 8.50
N ALA A 152 21.17 8.19 7.66
CA ALA A 152 22.53 7.65 7.71
C ALA A 152 23.26 8.06 9.00
N VAL A 153 23.20 9.35 9.36
CA VAL A 153 23.77 9.88 10.61
C VAL A 153 23.15 9.18 11.82
N PHE A 154 21.82 9.09 11.85
CA PHE A 154 21.10 8.40 12.92
C PHE A 154 21.46 6.91 12.99
N GLY A 155 21.55 6.23 11.85
CA GLY A 155 21.95 4.83 11.74
C GLY A 155 23.36 4.59 12.30
N VAL A 156 24.34 5.40 11.91
CA VAL A 156 25.73 5.32 12.40
C VAL A 156 25.83 5.60 13.90
N TRP A 157 25.08 6.59 14.38
CA TRP A 157 25.03 6.98 15.79
C TRP A 157 24.43 5.87 16.66
N LYS A 158 23.29 5.31 16.24
CA LYS A 158 22.56 4.29 17.01
C LYS A 158 23.13 2.87 16.85
N ALA A 159 23.77 2.56 15.73
CA ALA A 159 24.24 1.20 15.44
C ALA A 159 25.39 0.78 16.36
N ARG A 160 25.22 -0.37 17.03
CA ARG A 160 26.30 -1.11 17.70
C ARG A 160 27.03 -2.02 16.70
N LEU A 161 27.49 -1.45 15.59
CA LEU A 161 28.19 -2.17 14.52
C LEU A 161 29.69 -1.85 14.52
N PRO A 162 30.55 -2.77 14.05
CA PRO A 162 31.97 -2.51 13.82
C PRO A 162 32.19 -1.31 12.88
N SER A 163 33.31 -0.60 13.04
CA SER A 163 33.63 0.63 12.29
C SER A 163 33.57 0.46 10.77
N ILE A 164 33.89 -0.72 10.24
CA ILE A 164 33.77 -1.06 8.81
C ILE A 164 32.33 -0.90 8.30
N PHE A 165 31.34 -1.42 9.04
CA PHE A 165 29.94 -1.36 8.62
C PHE A 165 29.37 0.06 8.77
N LYS A 166 29.83 0.80 9.78
CA LYS A 166 29.50 2.23 9.91
C LYS A 166 30.05 3.04 8.73
N GLY A 167 31.30 2.78 8.33
CA GLY A 167 31.90 3.36 7.13
C GLY A 167 31.12 3.02 5.87
N ALA A 168 30.69 1.76 5.72
CA ALA A 168 29.87 1.33 4.58
C ALA A 168 28.52 2.08 4.50
N ILE A 169 27.84 2.32 5.63
CA ILE A 169 26.60 3.10 5.67
C ILE A 169 26.84 4.53 5.17
N VAL A 170 27.92 5.19 5.62
CA VAL A 170 28.24 6.56 5.20
C VAL A 170 28.56 6.60 3.70
N VAL A 171 29.39 5.68 3.20
CA VAL A 171 29.73 5.60 1.77
C VAL A 171 28.48 5.36 0.94
N ALA A 172 27.60 4.43 1.34
CA ALA A 172 26.35 4.16 0.65
C ALA A 172 25.44 5.41 0.62
N ALA A 173 25.33 6.13 1.74
CA ALA A 173 24.55 7.36 1.81
C ALA A 173 25.11 8.44 0.87
N VAL A 174 26.43 8.64 0.85
CA VAL A 174 27.09 9.59 -0.07
C VAL A 174 26.84 9.21 -1.53
N VAL A 175 26.95 7.92 -1.88
CA VAL A 175 26.67 7.43 -3.24
C VAL A 175 25.22 7.68 -3.61
N VAL A 176 24.27 7.37 -2.72
CA VAL A 176 22.84 7.62 -2.96
C VAL A 176 22.58 9.12 -3.14
N CYS A 177 23.14 9.98 -2.30
CA CYS A 177 23.01 11.43 -2.46
C CYS A 177 23.61 11.92 -3.79
N ALA A 178 24.76 11.39 -4.22
CA ALA A 178 25.35 11.73 -5.51
C ALA A 178 24.44 11.30 -6.68
N LEU A 179 23.85 10.11 -6.62
CA LEU A 179 22.88 9.64 -7.62
C LEU A 179 21.61 10.50 -7.61
N MET A 180 21.13 10.92 -6.44
CA MET A 180 19.97 11.81 -6.28
C MET A 180 20.21 13.19 -6.89
N LEU A 181 21.45 13.67 -6.87
CA LEU A 181 21.84 14.95 -7.50
C LEU A 181 22.13 14.80 -9.00
N SER A 182 22.52 13.61 -9.45
CA SER A 182 22.96 13.38 -10.84
C SER A 182 21.84 12.90 -11.77
N ILE A 183 20.79 12.29 -11.22
CA ILE A 183 19.65 11.75 -11.98
C ILE A 183 18.43 12.65 -11.79
N ASP A 184 17.69 12.91 -12.88
CA ASP A 184 16.48 13.72 -12.88
C ASP A 184 15.46 13.29 -11.82
N ALA A 185 14.79 14.29 -11.21
CA ALA A 185 13.70 14.08 -10.25
C ALA A 185 12.57 13.18 -10.81
N LYS A 186 12.35 13.19 -12.14
CA LYS A 186 11.37 12.31 -12.80
C LYS A 186 11.63 10.82 -12.53
N PHE A 187 12.90 10.40 -12.56
CA PHE A 187 13.27 9.02 -12.24
C PHE A 187 12.95 8.71 -10.78
N TRP A 188 13.32 9.60 -9.86
CA TRP A 188 13.05 9.44 -8.44
C TRP A 188 11.56 9.45 -8.10
N GLY A 189 10.73 10.17 -8.85
CA GLY A 189 9.28 10.08 -8.76
C GLY A 189 8.76 8.66 -9.05
N VAL A 190 9.30 8.00 -10.07
CA VAL A 190 8.97 6.59 -10.36
C VAL A 190 9.46 5.65 -9.26
N VAL A 191 10.68 5.88 -8.74
CA VAL A 191 11.22 5.11 -7.60
C VAL A 191 10.34 5.27 -6.36
N VAL A 192 9.89 6.48 -6.05
CA VAL A 192 8.99 6.77 -4.92
C VAL A 192 7.63 6.11 -5.13
N MET A 193 7.05 6.18 -6.32
CA MET A 193 5.77 5.52 -6.62
C MET A 193 5.86 4.00 -6.42
N GLY A 194 6.88 3.36 -7.01
CA GLY A 194 7.10 1.91 -6.84
C GLY A 194 7.45 1.53 -5.41
N GLY A 195 8.30 2.34 -4.76
CA GLY A 195 8.69 2.19 -3.37
C GLY A 195 7.50 2.27 -2.41
N ALA A 196 6.51 3.13 -2.70
CA ALA A 196 5.30 3.26 -1.89
C ALA A 196 4.43 1.98 -1.93
N VAL A 197 4.43 1.23 -3.03
CA VAL A 197 3.75 -0.07 -3.08
C VAL A 197 4.61 -1.14 -2.42
N ILE A 198 5.90 -1.17 -2.73
CA ILE A 198 6.84 -2.19 -2.26
C ILE A 198 7.04 -2.13 -0.75
N ILE A 199 6.98 -0.96 -0.11
CA ILE A 199 7.19 -0.83 1.33
C ILE A 199 6.15 -1.62 2.14
N LEU A 200 4.94 -1.83 1.60
CA LEU A 200 3.90 -2.65 2.22
C LEU A 200 4.32 -4.12 2.36
N PHE A 201 5.12 -4.64 1.44
CA PHE A 201 5.67 -5.99 1.54
C PHE A 201 6.55 -6.15 2.79
N PHE A 202 7.23 -5.09 3.20
CA PHE A 202 8.12 -5.11 4.37
C PHE A 202 7.39 -4.93 5.70
N LEU A 203 6.06 -4.78 5.72
CA LEU A 203 5.27 -4.61 6.94
C LEU A 203 5.59 -5.63 8.06
N PRO A 204 5.72 -6.95 7.77
CA PRO A 204 6.07 -7.92 8.81
C PRO A 204 7.43 -7.69 9.49
N TRP A 205 8.35 -6.97 8.84
CA TRP A 205 9.67 -6.62 9.37
C TRP A 205 9.75 -5.18 9.90
N LEU A 206 8.78 -4.33 9.55
CA LEU A 206 8.73 -2.94 10.00
C LEU A 206 7.93 -2.79 11.31
N ASP A 207 6.87 -3.57 11.49
CA ASP A 207 6.08 -3.55 12.72
C ASP A 207 6.74 -4.40 13.81
N HIS A 208 7.31 -3.74 14.82
CA HIS A 208 7.93 -4.38 15.99
C HIS A 208 7.03 -4.33 17.23
N SER A 209 5.75 -4.04 17.08
CA SER A 209 4.79 -4.04 18.19
C SER A 209 4.77 -5.40 18.89
N PRO A 210 4.83 -5.44 20.23
CA PRO A 210 4.70 -6.70 21.00
C PRO A 210 3.31 -7.31 20.88
N VAL A 211 2.31 -6.53 20.46
CA VAL A 211 0.91 -6.98 20.33
C VAL A 211 0.44 -6.86 18.89
N ARG A 212 -0.19 -7.92 18.38
CA ARG A 212 -0.73 -8.00 17.02
C ARG A 212 -1.94 -7.08 16.83
N SER A 213 -2.98 -7.24 17.66
CA SER A 213 -4.22 -6.46 17.52
C SER A 213 -4.07 -5.01 17.97
N ILE A 214 -4.58 -4.09 17.15
CA ILE A 214 -4.67 -2.66 17.47
C ILE A 214 -5.58 -2.37 18.69
N ARG A 215 -6.47 -3.30 19.07
CA ARG A 215 -7.39 -3.12 20.21
C ARG A 215 -6.63 -2.91 21.52
N TYR A 216 -5.49 -3.58 21.66
CA TYR A 216 -4.64 -3.57 22.84
C TYR A 216 -3.40 -2.68 22.70
N ARG A 217 -3.23 -2.01 21.55
CA ARG A 217 -2.20 -1.00 21.38
C ARG A 217 -2.61 0.31 22.06
N PRO A 218 -1.63 1.16 22.44
CA PRO A 218 -1.89 2.50 22.95
C PRO A 218 -2.83 3.30 22.04
N SER A 219 -3.69 4.16 22.62
CA SER A 219 -4.68 4.93 21.84
C SER A 219 -4.07 5.85 20.79
N TRP A 220 -2.85 6.37 21.05
CA TRP A 220 -2.16 7.25 20.10
C TRP A 220 -1.79 6.51 18.80
N ASN A 221 -1.56 5.18 18.84
CA ASN A 221 -1.38 4.37 17.62
C ASN A 221 -2.63 4.45 16.75
N LYS A 222 -3.84 4.31 17.35
CA LYS A 222 -5.11 4.41 16.61
C LYS A 222 -5.27 5.76 15.94
N ILE A 223 -4.89 6.83 16.64
CA ILE A 223 -4.89 8.19 16.08
C ILE A 223 -3.91 8.26 14.91
N LEU A 224 -2.70 7.73 15.05
CA LEU A 224 -1.70 7.72 13.96
C LEU A 224 -2.18 6.95 12.73
N TYR A 225 -2.80 5.78 12.90
CA TYR A 225 -3.44 5.05 11.78
C TYR A 225 -4.57 5.86 11.16
N GLY A 226 -5.39 6.56 11.97
CA GLY A 226 -6.44 7.46 11.47
C GLY A 226 -5.86 8.60 10.63
N VAL A 227 -4.80 9.25 11.10
CA VAL A 227 -4.07 10.28 10.35
C VAL A 227 -3.48 9.71 9.06
N PHE A 228 -2.97 8.47 9.09
CA PHE A 228 -2.47 7.81 7.89
C PHE A 228 -3.56 7.56 6.84
N VAL A 229 -4.74 7.09 7.26
CA VAL A 229 -5.89 6.92 6.36
C VAL A 229 -6.31 8.26 5.77
N VAL A 230 -6.41 9.31 6.57
CA VAL A 230 -6.74 10.67 6.09
C VAL A 230 -5.69 11.16 5.10
N ASN A 231 -4.40 10.99 5.41
CA ASN A 231 -3.31 11.35 4.50
C ASN A 231 -3.40 10.60 3.16
N PHE A 232 -3.68 9.30 3.20
CA PHE A 232 -3.82 8.49 1.99
C PHE A 232 -5.02 8.94 1.13
N ILE A 233 -6.15 9.29 1.76
CA ILE A 233 -7.33 9.85 1.06
C ILE A 233 -7.02 11.23 0.47
N VAL A 234 -6.31 12.09 1.20
CA VAL A 234 -5.88 13.41 0.69
C VAL A 234 -4.96 13.24 -0.53
N LEU A 235 -4.00 12.31 -0.46
CA LEU A 235 -3.14 11.98 -1.61
C LEU A 235 -3.97 11.43 -2.79
N ALA A 236 -4.95 10.57 -2.52
CA ALA A 236 -5.87 10.04 -3.53
C ALA A 236 -6.63 11.18 -4.24
N TYR A 237 -7.19 12.10 -3.46
CA TYR A 237 -7.92 13.25 -3.98
C TYR A 237 -7.03 14.16 -4.82
N LEU A 238 -5.85 14.53 -4.31
CA LEU A 238 -4.90 15.39 -5.02
C LEU A 238 -4.34 14.75 -6.29
N GLY A 239 -4.30 13.41 -6.36
CA GLY A 239 -3.89 12.70 -7.57
C GLY A 239 -4.91 12.78 -8.71
N VAL A 240 -6.19 13.06 -8.41
CA VAL A 240 -7.23 13.34 -9.41
C VAL A 240 -7.20 14.81 -9.85
N GLN A 241 -6.73 15.71 -8.99
CA GLN A 241 -6.75 17.15 -9.25
C GLN A 241 -5.59 17.62 -10.16
N PRO A 242 -5.79 18.71 -10.92
CA PRO A 242 -4.71 19.37 -11.65
C PRO A 242 -3.54 19.79 -10.72
N PRO A 243 -2.31 19.91 -11.26
CA PRO A 243 -1.21 20.60 -10.59
C PRO A 243 -1.57 22.00 -10.10
N SER A 244 -1.37 22.23 -8.80
CA SER A 244 -1.50 23.53 -8.16
C SER A 244 -0.38 23.72 -7.12
N PRO A 245 0.08 24.95 -6.86
CA PRO A 245 1.15 25.21 -5.90
C PRO A 245 0.85 24.68 -4.49
N LEU A 246 -0.39 24.84 -4.01
CA LEU A 246 -0.81 24.37 -2.69
C LEU A 246 -0.91 22.83 -2.67
N GLY A 247 -1.55 22.24 -3.69
CA GLY A 247 -1.66 20.78 -3.80
C GLY A 247 -0.31 20.08 -3.86
N GLU A 248 0.69 20.69 -4.52
CA GLU A 248 2.07 20.19 -4.54
C GLU A 248 2.69 20.16 -3.13
N ARG A 249 2.55 21.22 -2.33
CA ARG A 249 3.10 21.23 -0.97
C ARG A 249 2.43 20.21 -0.07
N VAL A 250 1.11 20.07 -0.20
CA VAL A 250 0.35 19.08 0.57
C VAL A 250 0.75 17.66 0.17
N SER A 251 0.91 17.37 -1.13
CA SER A 251 1.34 16.04 -1.58
C SER A 251 2.79 15.74 -1.19
N GLN A 252 3.67 16.73 -1.18
CA GLN A 252 5.04 16.59 -0.67
C GLN A 252 5.07 16.19 0.80
N ILE A 253 4.39 16.97 1.66
CA ILE A 253 4.29 16.67 3.10
C ILE A 253 3.63 15.30 3.30
N GLY A 254 2.55 15.01 2.57
CA GLY A 254 1.85 13.74 2.67
C GLY A 254 2.69 12.54 2.22
N THR A 255 3.57 12.73 1.24
CA THR A 255 4.54 11.70 0.79
C THR A 255 5.59 11.45 1.88
N LEU A 256 6.16 12.50 2.47
CA LEU A 256 7.11 12.36 3.59
C LEU A 256 6.45 11.69 4.80
N PHE A 257 5.20 12.05 5.10
CA PHE A 257 4.43 11.40 6.16
C PHE A 257 4.17 9.93 5.82
N TYR A 258 3.78 9.59 4.58
CA TYR A 258 3.53 8.21 4.15
C TYR A 258 4.77 7.33 4.37
N PHE A 259 5.92 7.73 3.85
CA PHE A 259 7.16 6.97 4.06
C PHE A 259 7.64 7.01 5.50
N GLY A 260 7.53 8.16 6.17
CA GLY A 260 7.86 8.31 7.58
C GLY A 260 7.04 7.37 8.47
N PHE A 261 5.75 7.17 8.17
CA PHE A 261 4.89 6.24 8.88
C PHE A 261 5.46 4.81 8.85
N PHE A 262 5.87 4.31 7.68
CA PHE A 262 6.43 2.95 7.56
C PHE A 262 7.89 2.87 8.06
N LEU A 263 8.74 3.81 7.66
CA LEU A 263 10.17 3.78 7.99
C LEU A 263 10.43 4.00 9.47
N LEU A 264 9.58 4.76 10.18
CA LEU A 264 9.68 4.95 11.62
C LEU A 264 8.89 3.90 12.42
N MET A 265 8.13 3.03 11.76
CA MET A 265 7.34 1.96 12.37
C MET A 265 8.13 1.09 13.34
N PRO A 266 9.39 0.70 13.08
CA PRO A 266 10.17 -0.09 14.02
C PRO A 266 10.37 0.59 15.38
N TRP A 267 10.21 1.91 15.46
CA TRP A 267 10.31 2.68 16.71
C TRP A 267 8.94 2.97 17.29
N TRP A 268 8.08 3.64 16.52
CA TRP A 268 6.83 4.16 17.06
C TRP A 268 5.86 3.03 17.44
N SER A 269 5.85 1.90 16.71
CA SER A 269 4.96 0.77 17.01
C SER A 269 5.15 0.16 18.40
N ARG A 270 6.30 0.41 19.05
CA ARG A 270 6.66 -0.08 20.39
C ARG A 270 6.43 0.90 21.53
N LEU A 271 6.09 2.15 21.23
CA LEU A 271 6.00 3.20 22.26
C LEU A 271 4.63 3.23 22.93
N GLY A 272 4.62 3.48 24.24
CA GLY A 272 3.41 3.61 25.05
C GLY A 272 3.06 2.35 25.84
N GLU A 273 1.93 2.41 26.54
CA GLU A 273 1.44 1.34 27.41
C GLU A 273 0.45 0.43 26.67
N PHE A 274 0.81 -0.85 26.57
CA PHE A 274 -0.02 -1.87 25.93
C PHE A 274 -1.00 -2.47 26.94
N LYS A 275 -2.23 -2.67 26.50
CA LYS A 275 -3.22 -3.40 27.29
C LYS A 275 -2.89 -4.90 27.28
N PRO A 276 -3.20 -5.63 28.35
CA PRO A 276 -3.07 -7.08 28.35
C PRO A 276 -3.94 -7.68 27.25
N VAL A 277 -3.36 -8.59 26.47
CA VAL A 277 -4.09 -9.42 25.51
C VAL A 277 -4.75 -10.55 26.29
N PRO A 278 -6.05 -10.83 26.08
CA PRO A 278 -6.72 -11.97 26.70
C PRO A 278 -6.07 -13.31 26.32
N ASP A 279 -6.20 -14.31 27.19
CA ASP A 279 -5.68 -15.66 26.92
C ASP A 279 -6.53 -16.45 25.92
N ARG A 280 -7.80 -16.03 25.74
CA ARG A 280 -8.78 -16.62 24.82
C ARG A 280 -9.51 -15.55 24.04
N VAL A 281 -10.04 -15.93 22.87
CA VAL A 281 -10.81 -15.01 22.02
C VAL A 281 -11.99 -14.45 22.80
N THR A 282 -12.10 -13.12 22.84
CA THR A 282 -13.24 -12.47 23.48
C THR A 282 -14.44 -12.50 22.55
N PHE A 283 -15.45 -13.25 22.94
CA PHE A 283 -16.72 -13.31 22.24
C PHE A 283 -17.79 -12.55 23.01
N ALA A 284 -18.41 -11.57 22.37
CA ALA A 284 -19.65 -10.96 22.83
C ALA A 284 -20.76 -11.40 21.86
N ALA A 285 -21.71 -12.19 22.35
CA ALA A 285 -22.91 -12.54 21.59
C ALA A 285 -23.64 -11.25 21.19
N HIS A 286 -23.97 -11.15 19.91
CA HIS A 286 -24.69 -10.01 19.34
C HIS A 286 -26.18 -10.09 19.69
#